data_AF-A0A529Y6Q3-F1
#
_entry.id   AF-A0A529Y6Q3-F1
#
_cell.length_a   1.000
_cell.length_b   1.000
_cell.length_c   1.000
_cell.angle_alpha   90.00
_cell.angle_beta   90.00
_cell.angle_gamma   90.00
#
_symmetry.space_group_name_H-M   'P 1'
#
loop_
_entity.id
_entity.type
_entity.pdbx_description
1 polymer ?
#
loop_
_entity_poly.entity_id
_entity_poly.type
_entity_poly.pdbx_seq_one_letter_code
_entity_poly.pdbx_strand_id
1 'polypeptide(L)' 'MTDMHPAIRVSEIFGPTIQGEGVLIGLPTVFIRTGGCDYRCSWCDSLHAVDN' A
#
# COMPACT_ATOMS: atom_id res chain seq x y z
N MET A 1 -6.49 -21.08 21.87
CA MET A 1 -5.99 -19.70 22.01
C MET A 1 -5.29 -19.33 20.71
N THR A 2 -6.07 -19.11 19.66
CA THR A 2 -5.59 -18.61 18.36
C THR A 2 -6.12 -17.20 18.23
N ASP A 3 -5.19 -16.27 18.00
CA ASP A 3 -5.37 -14.83 17.98
C ASP A 3 -6.61 -14.40 17.17
N MET A 4 -7.41 -13.53 17.77
CA MET A 4 -8.74 -13.08 17.32
C MET A 4 -8.65 -11.78 16.52
N HIS A 5 -7.47 -11.43 15.99
CA HIS A 5 -7.28 -10.26 15.15
C HIS A 5 -6.84 -10.69 13.74
N PRO A 6 -7.61 -10.36 12.70
CA PRO A 6 -7.16 -10.59 11.33
C PRO A 6 -5.88 -9.76 11.09
N ALA A 7 -4.82 -10.44 10.67
CA ALA A 7 -3.58 -9.76 10.28
C ALA A 7 -3.85 -8.85 9.07
N ILE A 8 -3.36 -7.61 9.13
CA ILE A 8 -3.38 -6.70 7.99
C ILE A 8 -2.40 -7.23 6.95
N ARG A 9 -2.87 -7.47 5.72
CA ARG A 9 -2.00 -7.84 4.59
C ARG A 9 -1.24 -6.61 4.12
N VAL A 10 0.09 -6.64 4.25
CA VAL A 10 0.98 -5.56 3.84
C VAL A 10 1.83 -6.05 2.67
N SER A 11 1.80 -5.31 1.56
CA SER A 11 2.59 -5.56 0.35
C SER A 11 4.00 -4.99 0.48
N GLU A 12 4.12 -3.77 1.00
CA GLU A 12 5.42 -3.12 1.22
C GLU A 12 5.32 -2.02 2.29
N ILE A 13 6.46 -1.78 2.95
CA ILE A 13 6.66 -0.65 3.85
C ILE A 13 7.96 0.03 3.42
N PHE A 14 7.91 1.32 3.14
CA PHE A 14 9.09 2.07 2.75
C PHE A 14 9.04 3.53 3.21
N GLY A 15 10.22 4.10 3.38
CA GLY A 15 10.42 5.49 3.76
C GLY A 15 11.43 5.66 4.89
N PRO A 16 11.65 6.91 5.34
CA PRO A 16 10.99 8.12 4.83
C PRO A 16 11.35 8.40 3.36
N THR A 17 10.33 8.69 2.56
CA THR A 17 10.44 9.17 1.17
C THR A 17 9.56 10.40 1.00
N ILE A 18 9.48 10.98 -0.20
CA ILE A 18 8.66 12.15 -0.50
C ILE A 18 7.29 11.71 -1.05
N GLN A 19 6.18 12.27 -0.52
CA GLN A 19 4.86 12.12 -1.14
C GLN A 19 4.88 12.75 -2.55
N GLY A 20 4.58 11.95 -3.57
CA GLY A 20 4.74 12.33 -4.97
C GLY A 20 3.55 13.06 -5.57
N GLU A 21 2.39 13.06 -4.92
CA GLU A 21 1.13 13.53 -5.51
C GLU A 21 0.20 14.24 -4.51
N GLY A 22 -0.78 14.98 -5.05
CA GLY A 22 -1.86 15.61 -4.29
C GLY A 22 -1.45 16.85 -3.48
N VAL A 23 -2.26 17.21 -2.48
CA VAL A 23 -2.08 18.44 -1.68
C VAL A 23 -0.82 18.39 -0.80
N LEU A 24 -0.36 17.20 -0.44
CA LEU A 24 0.80 16.98 0.42
C LEU A 24 2.07 16.62 -0.36
N ILE A 25 2.07 16.82 -1.69
CA ILE A 25 3.25 16.61 -2.52
C ILE A 25 4.48 17.33 -1.94
N GLY A 26 5.61 16.64 -1.87
CA GLY A 26 6.85 17.19 -1.32
C GLY A 26 7.11 16.89 0.16
N LEU A 27 6.12 16.39 0.92
CA LEU A 27 6.32 16.11 2.35
C LEU A 27 6.98 14.74 2.61
N PRO A 28 7.96 14.66 3.55
CA PRO A 28 8.51 13.38 4.00
C PRO A 28 7.45 12.48 4.64
N THR A 29 7.32 11.25 4.15
CA THR A 29 6.25 10.30 4.50
C THR A 29 6.79 8.87 4.55
N VAL A 30 6.26 8.07 5.47
CA VAL A 30 6.39 6.60 5.45
C VAL A 30 5.13 6.04 4.78
N PHE A 31 5.32 5.16 3.80
CA PHE A 31 4.22 4.49 3.11
C PHE A 31 4.09 3.05 3.60
N ILE A 32 2.85 2.65 3.87
CA ILE A 32 2.44 1.28 4.12
C ILE A 32 1.43 0.92 3.04
N ARG A 33 1.85 0.12 2.05
CA ARG A 33 0.94 -0.36 1.00
C ARG A 33 0.33 -1.68 1.44
N THR A 34 -0.99 -1.73 1.55
CA THR A 34 -1.72 -2.98 1.82
C THR A 34 -1.78 -3.88 0.59
N GLY A 35 -1.95 -5.19 0.83
CA GLY A 35 -2.20 -6.19 -0.22
C GLY A 35 -3.70 -6.37 -0.45
N GLY A 36 -4.06 -6.59 -1.72
CA GLY A 36 -5.43 -6.87 -2.16
C GLY A 36 -6.16 -5.65 -2.75
N CYS A 37 -6.79 -5.86 -3.90
CA CYS A 37 -7.74 -4.92 -4.51
C CYS A 37 -8.80 -5.73 -5.27
N ASP A 38 -10.07 -5.34 -5.16
CA ASP A 38 -11.20 -5.97 -5.86
C ASP A 38 -11.30 -5.55 -7.34
N TYR A 39 -10.50 -4.57 -7.76
CA TYR A 39 -10.45 -4.08 -9.14
C TYR A 39 -9.28 -4.70 -9.91
N ARG A 40 -9.45 -4.85 -11.22
CA ARG A 40 -8.44 -5.40 -12.14
C ARG A 40 -8.14 -4.42 -13.28
N CYS A 41 -7.78 -3.20 -12.92
CA CYS A 41 -7.47 -2.14 -13.89
C CYS A 41 -6.30 -2.56 -14.78
N SER A 42 -6.48 -2.49 -16.11
CA SER A 42 -5.43 -2.82 -17.09
C SER A 42 -4.22 -1.87 -17.06
N TRP A 43 -4.38 -0.71 -16.41
CA TRP A 43 -3.41 0.37 -16.31
C TRP A 43 -2.94 0.59 -14.86
N CYS A 44 -3.12 -0.39 -13.97
CA CYS A 44 -2.62 -0.30 -12.61
C CYS A 44 -1.08 -0.38 -12.60
N ASP A 45 -0.44 0.67 -12.10
CA ASP A 45 1.01 0.77 -11.94
C ASP A 45 1.57 -0.12 -10.81
N SER A 46 0.69 -0.60 -9.92
CA SER A 46 1.00 -1.34 -8.71
C SER A 46 0.35 -2.74 -8.71
N LEU A 47 0.23 -3.37 -9.88
CA LEU A 47 -0.39 -4.70 -10.05
C LEU A 47 0.16 -5.76 -9.09
N HIS A 48 1.45 -5.67 -8.74
CA HIS A 48 2.09 -6.57 -7.78
C HIS A 48 1.41 -6.57 -6.41
N ALA A 49 0.77 -5.47 -5.98
CA ALA A 49 0.08 -5.37 -4.70
C ALA A 49 -1.37 -5.90 -4.73
N VAL A 50 -1.95 -6.06 -5.92
CA VAL A 50 -3.34 -6.51 -6.10
C VAL A 50 -3.49 -7.99 -5.74
N ASP A 51 -2.51 -8.81 -6.13
CA ASP A 51 -2.52 -10.27 -5.93
C ASP A 51 -1.78 -10.72 -4.65
N ASN A 52 -1.40 -9.78 -3.76
CA ASN A 52 -0.74 -10.03 -2.47
C ASN A 52 -1.68 -10.42 -1.32
#